data_AF-A0A2V1P1L6-F1
#
_entry.id   AF-A0A2V1P1L6-F1
#
_cell.length_a   1.000
_cell.length_b   1.000
_cell.length_c   1.000
_cell.angle_alpha   90.00
_cell.angle_beta   90.00
_cell.angle_gamma   90.00
#
_symmetry.space_group_name_H-M   'P 1'
#
loop_
_entity.id
_entity.type
_entity.pdbx_description
1 polymer ?
#
loop_
_entity_poly.entity_id
_entity_poly.type
_entity_poly.pdbx_seq_one_letter_code
_entity_poly.pdbx_strand_id
1 'polypeptide(L)'
;MGACPDCPYRLNAPHTFEGWQVWDLVQRLGGQVRVAAGANGGAVIGWNMGPALQLGAALGLSPRIIAELLPHIEAVMVRKTNEEIEHDHG
;
A
#
# COMPACT_ATOMS: atom_id res chain seq x y z
N MET A 1 -9.62 27.08 13.17
CA MET A 1 -9.03 25.90 12.53
C MET A 1 -7.54 26.14 12.37
N GLY A 2 -6.74 25.72 13.35
CA GLY A 2 -5.29 25.86 13.28
C GLY A 2 -4.71 24.78 12.37
N ALA A 3 -3.84 25.17 11.44
CA ALA A 3 -3.02 24.21 10.72
C ALA A 3 -2.13 23.46 11.73
N CYS A 4 -2.18 22.12 11.73
CA CYS A 4 -1.21 21.32 12.46
C CYS A 4 0.16 21.46 11.75
N PRO A 5 1.19 22.01 12.43
CA PRO A 5 2.49 22.29 11.81
C PRO A 5 3.22 21.01 11.37
N ASP A 6 3.03 19.90 12.10
CA ASP A 6 3.70 18.62 11.85
C ASP A 6 2.71 17.50 11.52
N CYS A 7 1.68 17.80 10.73
CA CYS A 7 0.72 16.79 10.33
C CYS A 7 1.44 15.71 9.48
N PRO A 8 1.49 14.43 9.91
CA PRO A 8 2.22 13.40 9.18
C PRO A 8 1.74 13.24 7.74
N TYR A 9 0.45 13.45 7.49
CA TYR A 9 -0.13 13.42 6.15
C TYR A 9 0.34 14.57 5.24
N ARG A 10 0.77 15.70 5.80
CA ARG A 10 1.39 16.80 5.04
C ARG A 10 2.88 16.59 4.86
N LEU A 11 3.57 16.19 5.91
CA LEU A 11 5.03 15.97 5.89
C LEU A 11 5.42 14.81 4.94
N ASN A 12 4.58 13.78 4.85
CA ASN A 12 4.85 12.59 4.04
C ASN A 12 3.97 12.53 2.78
N ALA A 13 3.37 13.65 2.36
CA ALA A 13 2.57 13.69 1.14
C ALA A 13 3.43 13.43 -0.10
N PRO A 14 2.90 12.79 -1.16
CA PRO A 14 3.58 12.75 -2.44
C PRO A 14 3.81 14.16 -2.99
N HIS A 15 4.97 14.41 -3.58
CA HIS A 15 5.32 15.72 -4.18
C HIS A 15 5.26 15.72 -5.71
N THR A 16 5.00 14.56 -6.32
CA THR A 16 4.89 14.39 -7.77
C THR A 16 3.51 13.90 -8.15
N PHE A 17 3.10 14.15 -9.40
CA PHE A 17 1.83 13.68 -9.92
C PHE A 17 1.74 12.15 -9.88
N GLU A 18 2.80 11.48 -10.32
CA GLU A 18 2.94 10.03 -10.30
C GLU A 18 2.82 9.46 -8.88
N GLY A 19 3.43 10.13 -7.90
CA GLY A 19 3.34 9.74 -6.50
C GLY A 19 1.91 9.83 -5.97
N TRP A 20 1.18 10.89 -6.33
CA TRP A 20 -0.24 11.02 -5.98
C TRP A 20 -1.11 9.95 -6.65
N GLN A 21 -0.87 9.65 -7.93
CA GLN A 21 -1.60 8.61 -8.63
C GLN A 21 -1.40 7.24 -7.98
N VAL A 22 -0.15 6.88 -7.65
CA VAL A 22 0.15 5.61 -6.99
C VAL A 22 -0.41 5.59 -5.56
N TRP A 23 -0.37 6.71 -4.84
CA TRP A 23 -0.97 6.80 -3.52
C TRP A 23 -2.49 6.55 -3.56
N ASP A 24 -3.23 7.15 -4.51
CA ASP A 24 -4.66 6.86 -4.70
C ASP A 24 -4.90 5.38 -5.05
N LEU A 25 -4.07 4.80 -5.92
CA LEU A 25 -4.15 3.37 -6.25
C LEU A 25 -3.98 2.50 -4.99
N VAL A 26 -2.96 2.75 -4.17
CA VAL A 26 -2.68 1.99 -2.94
C VAL A 26 -3.88 1.97 -2.00
N GLN A 27 -4.56 3.11 -1.82
CA GLN A 27 -5.75 3.20 -0.97
C GLN A 27 -6.90 2.30 -1.46
N ARG A 28 -6.93 1.95 -2.75
CA ARG A 28 -7.94 1.06 -3.36
C ARG A 28 -7.57 -0.42 -3.31
N LEU A 29 -6.31 -0.76 -3.01
CA LEU A 29 -5.81 -2.14 -3.01
C LEU A 29 -6.03 -2.89 -1.69
N GLY A 30 -6.68 -2.29 -0.69
CA GLY A 30 -6.90 -2.93 0.62
C GLY A 30 -7.55 -4.31 0.55
N GLY A 31 -8.48 -4.53 -0.39
CA GLY A 31 -9.11 -5.85 -0.60
C GLY A 31 -8.31 -6.82 -1.48
N GLN A 32 -7.20 -6.38 -2.07
CA GLN A 32 -6.37 -7.15 -3.01
C GLN A 32 -5.10 -7.67 -2.36
N VAL A 33 -5.20 -8.14 -1.11
CA VAL A 33 -4.08 -8.70 -0.35
C VAL A 33 -4.00 -10.21 -0.54
N ARG A 34 -2.76 -10.73 -0.55
CA ARG A 34 -2.45 -12.15 -0.54
C ARG A 34 -2.04 -12.53 0.87
N VAL A 35 -2.64 -13.61 1.37
CA VAL A 35 -2.41 -14.11 2.74
C VAL A 35 -1.91 -15.55 2.65
N ALA A 36 -0.88 -15.88 3.42
CA ALA A 36 -0.44 -17.24 3.66
C ALA A 36 -0.95 -17.69 5.03
N ALA A 37 -1.59 -18.86 5.10
CA ALA A 37 -2.02 -19.48 6.35
C ALA A 37 -0.99 -20.51 6.82
N GLY A 38 -0.71 -20.55 8.13
CA GLY A 38 0.18 -21.52 8.75
C GLY A 38 -0.30 -21.96 10.13
N ALA A 39 0.45 -22.87 10.77
CA ALA A 39 0.11 -23.44 12.07
C ALA A 39 -0.02 -22.40 13.20
N ASN A 40 0.58 -21.21 13.03
CA ASN A 40 0.63 -20.13 14.02
C ASN A 40 -0.21 -18.89 13.61
N GLY A 41 -1.13 -19.02 12.66
CA GLY A 41 -1.96 -17.90 12.16
C GLY A 41 -1.73 -17.59 10.68
N GLY A 42 -2.29 -16.46 10.23
CA GLY A 42 -2.15 -15.96 8.86
C GLY A 42 -1.17 -14.78 8.76
N ALA A 43 -0.42 -14.70 7.68
CA ALA A 43 0.48 -13.59 7.38
C ALA A 43 0.16 -12.98 6.00
N VAL A 44 0.15 -11.66 5.91
CA VAL A 44 0.09 -10.95 4.63
C VAL A 44 1.44 -11.11 3.94
N ILE A 45 1.43 -11.51 2.67
CA ILE A 45 2.65 -11.73 1.86
C ILE A 45 2.78 -10.75 0.70
N GLY A 46 1.84 -9.82 0.56
CA GLY A 46 1.85 -8.77 -0.47
C GLY A 46 0.47 -8.47 -1.02
N TRP A 47 0.41 -7.53 -1.95
CA TRP A 47 -0.75 -7.34 -2.80
C TRP A 47 -0.77 -8.34 -3.94
N ASN A 48 -1.94 -8.51 -4.54
CA ASN A 48 -2.04 -9.16 -5.83
C ASN A 48 -1.64 -8.17 -6.93
N MET A 49 -0.44 -8.34 -7.48
CA MET A 49 0.10 -7.46 -8.51
C MET A 49 -0.74 -7.45 -9.81
N GLY A 50 -1.45 -8.53 -10.13
CA GLY A 50 -2.31 -8.59 -11.32
C GLY A 50 -3.44 -7.55 -11.27
N PRO A 51 -4.34 -7.63 -10.28
CA PRO A 51 -5.36 -6.61 -10.02
C PRO A 51 -4.79 -5.21 -9.81
N ALA A 52 -3.62 -5.06 -9.18
CA ALA A 52 -2.98 -3.75 -9.01
C ALA A 52 -2.64 -3.08 -10.36
N LEU A 53 -2.01 -3.83 -11.27
CA LEU A 53 -1.70 -3.35 -12.61
C LEU A 53 -2.98 -3.10 -13.43
N GLN A 54 -3.99 -3.97 -13.32
CA GLN A 54 -5.25 -3.83 -14.04
C GLN A 54 -6.06 -2.60 -13.58
N LEU A 55 -6.15 -2.39 -12.26
CA LEU A 55 -6.83 -1.23 -11.70
C LEU A 55 -6.06 0.05 -12.03
N GLY A 56 -4.73 0.04 -11.90
CA GLY A 56 -3.92 1.19 -12.27
C GLY A 56 -4.07 1.56 -13.74
N ALA A 57 -4.06 0.58 -14.66
CA ALA A 57 -4.35 0.82 -16.07
C ALA A 57 -5.75 1.40 -16.29
N ALA A 58 -6.78 0.91 -15.58
CA ALA A 58 -8.14 1.44 -15.66
C ALA A 58 -8.26 2.88 -15.15
N LEU A 59 -7.41 3.30 -14.21
CA LEU A 59 -7.31 4.66 -13.69
C LEU A 59 -6.40 5.58 -14.55
N GLY A 60 -5.84 5.06 -15.64
CA GLY A 60 -4.97 5.80 -16.55
C GLY A 60 -3.52 5.97 -16.06
N LEU A 61 -3.07 5.16 -15.09
CA LEU A 61 -1.69 5.17 -14.65
C LEU A 61 -0.80 4.44 -15.66
N SER A 62 0.42 4.95 -15.82
CA SER A 62 1.47 4.24 -16.55
C SER A 62 1.87 2.96 -15.78
N PRO A 63 1.81 1.77 -16.40
CA PRO A 63 2.24 0.53 -15.75
C PRO A 63 3.70 0.58 -15.25
N ARG A 64 4.56 1.36 -15.92
CA ARG A 64 5.94 1.61 -15.50
C ARG A 64 5.97 2.27 -14.11
N ILE A 65 5.17 3.30 -13.89
CA ILE A 65 5.15 4.03 -12.62
C ILE A 65 4.68 3.12 -11.48
N ILE A 66 3.67 2.28 -11.74
CA ILE A 66 3.22 1.28 -10.76
C ILE A 66 4.35 0.30 -10.45
N ALA A 67 5.02 -0.22 -11.47
CA ALA A 67 6.10 -1.20 -11.30
C ALA A 67 7.30 -0.64 -10.52
N GLU A 68 7.62 0.65 -10.64
CA GLU A 68 8.72 1.28 -9.92
C GLU A 68 8.34 1.61 -8.46
N LEU A 69 7.15 2.18 -8.24
CA LEU A 69 6.79 2.75 -6.93
C LEU A 69 6.09 1.74 -6.00
N LEU A 70 5.19 0.90 -6.53
CA LEU A 70 4.33 0.04 -5.71
C LEU A 70 5.10 -1.00 -4.89
N PRO A 71 6.17 -1.67 -5.39
CA PRO A 71 6.90 -2.68 -4.60
C PRO A 71 7.50 -2.15 -3.29
N HIS A 72 7.95 -0.88 -3.29
CA HIS A 72 8.52 -0.27 -2.09
C HIS A 72 7.45 -0.03 -1.02
N ILE A 73 6.25 0.35 -1.44
CA ILE A 73 5.10 0.54 -0.55
C ILE A 73 4.59 -0.82 -0.04
N GLU A 74 4.54 -1.83 -0.91
CA GLU A 74 4.16 -3.20 -0.55
C GLU A 74 5.03 -3.74 0.58
N ALA A 75 6.36 -3.57 0.49
CA ALA A 75 7.28 -4.03 1.53
C ALA A 75 6.96 -3.41 2.90
N VAL A 76 6.60 -2.13 2.94
CA VAL A 76 6.20 -1.45 4.18
C VAL A 76 4.84 -1.93 4.66
N MET A 77 3.86 -2.04 3.76
CA MET A 77 2.52 -2.55 4.08
C MET A 77 2.59 -3.96 4.67
N VAL A 78 3.27 -4.90 4.00
CA VAL A 78 3.44 -6.28 4.46
C VAL A 78 4.04 -6.32 5.86
N ARG A 79 5.12 -5.58 6.09
CA ARG A 79 5.77 -5.54 7.39
C ARG A 79 4.83 -4.99 8.46
N LYS A 80 4.20 -3.83 8.22
CA LYS A 80 3.37 -3.16 9.21
C LYS A 80 2.09 -3.92 9.53
N THR A 81 1.43 -4.49 8.53
CA THR A 81 0.24 -5.30 8.76
C THR A 81 0.57 -6.58 9.51
N ASN A 82 1.72 -7.23 9.25
CA ASN A 82 2.12 -8.40 10.02
C ASN A 82 2.53 -8.05 11.46
N GLU A 83 3.22 -6.92 11.69
CA GLU A 83 3.49 -6.40 13.04
C GLU A 83 2.18 -6.19 13.84
N GLU A 84 1.13 -5.66 13.20
CA GLU A 84 -0.20 -5.50 13.81
C GLU A 84 -0.88 -6.85 14.09
N ILE A 85 -0.84 -7.79 13.14
CA ILE A 85 -1.40 -9.14 13.32
C ILE A 85 -0.72 -9.87 14.48
N GLU A 86 0.59 -9.76 14.62
CA GLU A 86 1.34 -10.36 15.73
C GLU A 86 0.95 -9.74 17.07
N HIS A 87 0.75 -8.42 17.12
CA HIS A 87 0.32 -7.72 18.32
C HIS A 87 -1.10 -8.09 18.77
N ASP A 88 -2.03 -8.30 17.82
CA ASP A 88 -3.41 -8.69 18.12
C ASP A 88 -3.56 -10.17 18.56
N HIS A 89 -2.57 -11.02 18.27
CA HIS A 89 -2.54 -12.43 18.69
C HIS A 89 -1.68 -12.69 19.95
N GLY A 90 -1.07 -11.64 20.55
CA GLY A 90 -0.32 -11.70 21.81
C GLY A 90 -1.15 -11.28 23.02
#